data_AF-A0AB38EFV0-F1
#
_entry.id   AF-A0AB38EFV0-F1
#
_cell.length_a   1.000
_cell.length_b   1.000
_cell.length_c   1.000
_cell.angle_alpha   90.00
_cell.angle_beta   90.00
_cell.angle_gamma   90.00
#
_symmetry.space_group_name_H-M   'P 1'
#
loop_
_entity.id
_entity.type
_entity.pdbx_description
1 polymer ?
#
loop_
_entity_poly.entity_id
_entity_poly.type
_entity_poly.pdbx_seq_one_letter_code
_entity_poly.pdbx_strand_id
1 'polypeptide(L)'
;MMPGASCMPALRVGVSALFNPADTPHARTFMRALAVARNCIPALARVQWHFLDDGANAARGAEAAQQMIDWQADVVVGHFSSDAAISAAPLYQQAGIALLTPAATIDRLTLEHPNVFRFCPSDRQLAGDLVSWLASRQWPRVHVQADNSAHGQALAVAIGAVLARAGLQRVNERECADVEVFAGRLKTSREHWQARRLAGSTRPLVLTDDAASPYLGVASQHERTTFVIGFGGPDSTAQVCQASALHRALFAAEPHIYFRESLLMLYVLAELGDGNGYAEPLPDQLRRTIFNTPLGVVSFDQGECRSAFTRLWNLGPAGLCPAI
;
A
#
# COMPACT_ATOMS: atom_id res chain seq x y z
N MET A 1 26.28 41.38 16.08
CA MET A 1 26.78 40.08 15.57
C MET A 1 25.62 39.10 15.77
N MET A 2 24.83 38.84 14.71
CA MET A 2 23.71 37.90 14.79
C MET A 2 24.30 36.48 14.96
N PRO A 3 23.79 35.65 15.87
CA PRO A 3 24.23 34.26 15.97
C PRO A 3 23.96 33.58 14.62
N GLY A 4 24.99 32.94 14.06
CA GLY A 4 24.86 32.21 12.81
C GLY A 4 23.75 31.17 12.92
N ALA A 5 22.80 31.22 12.00
CA ALA A 5 21.80 30.17 11.84
C ALA A 5 22.54 28.86 11.54
N SER A 6 22.66 28.00 12.55
CA SER A 6 23.09 26.62 12.36
C SER A 6 22.14 25.98 11.35
N CYS A 7 22.63 25.69 10.15
CA CYS A 7 21.86 25.02 9.12
C CYS A 7 21.67 23.57 9.59
N MET A 8 20.47 23.24 10.06
CA MET A 8 20.17 21.86 10.47
C MET A 8 20.42 20.90 9.31
N PRO A 9 21.03 19.72 9.56
CA PRO A 9 21.28 18.74 8.52
C PRO A 9 19.96 18.31 7.87
N ALA A 10 20.00 18.14 6.55
CA ALA A 10 18.89 17.65 5.77
C ALA A 10 18.46 16.24 6.20
N LEU A 11 17.16 16.00 6.33
CA LEU A 11 16.60 14.66 6.54
C LEU A 11 16.99 13.75 5.37
N ARG A 12 17.66 12.64 5.66
CA ARG A 12 18.06 11.62 4.68
C ARG A 12 16.99 10.56 4.56
N VAL A 13 16.24 10.59 3.47
CA VAL A 13 15.16 9.66 3.18
C VAL A 13 15.63 8.66 2.12
N GLY A 14 15.77 7.41 2.54
CA GLY A 14 15.90 6.29 1.61
C GLY A 14 14.54 5.95 1.00
N VAL A 15 14.50 5.59 -0.29
CA VAL A 15 13.32 5.09 -0.98
C VAL A 15 13.69 3.77 -1.64
N SER A 16 12.99 2.69 -1.28
CA SER A 16 13.24 1.37 -1.85
C SER A 16 11.97 0.76 -2.46
N ALA A 17 12.05 0.39 -3.74
CA ALA A 17 10.92 -0.10 -4.53
C ALA A 17 11.38 -0.84 -5.79
N LEU A 18 10.47 -1.54 -6.47
CA LEU A 18 10.68 -1.95 -7.86
C LEU A 18 10.29 -0.80 -8.80
N PHE A 19 11.27 -0.22 -9.52
CA PHE A 19 11.04 0.96 -10.34
C PHE A 19 10.57 0.67 -11.76
N ASN A 20 10.53 -0.61 -12.17
CA ASN A 20 10.00 -0.98 -13.48
C ASN A 20 8.46 -0.82 -13.52
N PRO A 21 7.91 0.16 -14.27
CA PRO A 21 6.47 0.40 -14.31
C PRO A 21 5.69 -0.69 -15.05
N ALA A 22 6.38 -1.57 -15.79
CA ALA A 22 5.75 -2.73 -16.44
C ALA A 22 5.39 -3.84 -15.44
N ASP A 23 6.13 -3.92 -14.32
CA ASP A 23 5.94 -4.97 -13.32
C ASP A 23 5.00 -4.52 -12.20
N THR A 24 5.11 -3.27 -11.74
CA THR A 24 4.24 -2.71 -10.70
C THR A 24 3.95 -1.21 -10.89
N PRO A 25 2.74 -0.74 -10.56
CA PRO A 25 2.44 0.69 -10.51
C PRO A 25 3.00 1.40 -9.27
N HIS A 26 3.49 0.68 -8.25
CA HIS A 26 3.86 1.23 -6.93
C HIS A 26 4.84 2.39 -7.03
N ALA A 27 6.05 2.14 -7.54
CA ALA A 27 7.11 3.15 -7.61
C ALA A 27 6.70 4.34 -8.49
N ARG A 28 6.07 4.10 -9.65
CA ARG A 28 5.58 5.19 -10.51
C ARG A 28 4.59 6.08 -9.76
N THR A 29 3.68 5.49 -9.00
CA THR A 29 2.67 6.24 -8.24
C THR A 29 3.32 7.07 -7.14
N PHE A 30 4.29 6.51 -6.43
CA PHE A 30 5.09 7.26 -5.45
C PHE A 30 5.87 8.41 -6.09
N MET A 31 6.56 8.17 -7.22
CA MET A 31 7.31 9.22 -7.91
C MET A 31 6.41 10.36 -8.39
N ARG A 32 5.19 10.05 -8.84
CA ARG A 32 4.19 11.07 -9.18
C ARG A 32 3.71 11.83 -7.94
N ALA A 33 3.49 11.15 -6.82
CA ALA A 33 3.17 11.78 -5.53
C ALA A 33 4.31 12.70 -5.07
N LEU A 34 5.56 12.27 -5.16
CA LEU A 34 6.74 13.07 -4.81
C LEU A 34 6.87 14.31 -5.69
N ALA A 35 6.65 14.18 -7.00
CA ALA A 35 6.66 15.31 -7.92
C ALA A 35 5.57 16.35 -7.57
N VAL A 36 4.35 15.90 -7.27
CA VAL A 36 3.27 16.78 -6.80
C VAL A 36 3.63 17.42 -5.46
N ALA A 37 4.07 16.63 -4.49
CA ALA A 37 4.40 17.07 -3.15
C ALA A 37 5.50 18.14 -3.14
N ARG A 38 6.57 17.98 -3.94
CA ARG A 38 7.64 18.99 -4.04
C ARG A 38 7.18 20.35 -4.57
N ASN A 39 6.07 20.40 -5.30
CA ASN A 39 5.46 21.66 -5.75
C ASN A 39 4.53 22.29 -4.70
N CYS A 40 4.01 21.48 -3.76
CA CYS A 40 3.03 21.91 -2.76
C CYS A 40 3.62 22.05 -1.35
N ILE A 41 4.80 21.46 -1.09
CA ILE A 41 5.40 21.31 0.23
C ILE A 41 6.86 21.78 0.18
N PRO A 42 7.13 23.07 0.42
CA PRO A 42 8.48 23.64 0.32
C PRO A 42 9.54 22.94 1.18
N ALA A 43 9.14 22.41 2.34
CA ALA A 43 10.00 21.67 3.26
C ALA A 43 10.72 20.48 2.61
N LEU A 44 10.08 19.81 1.63
CA LEU A 44 10.67 18.68 0.92
C LEU A 44 11.87 19.06 0.04
N ALA A 45 12.09 20.35 -0.25
CA ALA A 45 13.27 20.81 -0.96
C ALA A 45 14.57 20.59 -0.17
N ARG A 46 14.47 20.46 1.16
CA ARG A 46 15.61 20.23 2.06
C ARG A 46 15.88 18.74 2.30
N VAL A 47 15.01 17.83 1.85
CA VAL A 47 15.19 16.39 2.03
C VAL A 47 16.24 15.86 1.06
N GLN A 48 17.18 15.07 1.58
CA GLN A 48 18.13 14.29 0.78
C GLN A 48 17.51 12.93 0.45
N TRP A 49 17.35 12.64 -0.83
CA TRP A 49 16.72 11.40 -1.30
C TRP A 49 17.76 10.42 -1.83
N HIS A 50 17.67 9.16 -1.43
CA HIS A 50 18.41 8.06 -2.04
C HIS A 50 17.44 6.98 -2.51
N PHE A 51 17.54 6.54 -3.76
CA PHE A 51 16.61 5.58 -4.36
C PHE A 51 17.33 4.28 -4.69
N LEU A 52 16.82 3.14 -4.23
CA LEU A 52 17.36 1.81 -4.52
C LEU A 52 16.28 0.88 -5.06
N ASP A 53 16.61 0.15 -6.14
CA ASP A 53 15.68 -0.83 -6.71
C ASP A 53 15.78 -2.17 -5.95
N ASP A 54 14.69 -2.59 -5.31
CA ASP A 54 14.60 -3.82 -4.52
C ASP A 54 14.07 -5.03 -5.32
N GLY A 55 13.71 -4.85 -6.59
CA GLY A 55 13.16 -5.91 -7.42
C GLY A 55 11.84 -6.51 -6.96
N ALA A 56 11.13 -5.91 -5.98
CA ALA A 56 10.00 -6.51 -5.26
C ALA A 56 10.32 -7.94 -4.76
N ASN A 57 11.55 -8.12 -4.26
CA ASN A 57 12.15 -9.40 -3.91
C ASN A 57 12.83 -9.35 -2.54
N ALA A 58 12.73 -10.44 -1.77
CA ALA A 58 13.26 -10.51 -0.42
C ALA A 58 14.79 -10.31 -0.32
N ALA A 59 15.57 -10.97 -1.19
CA ALA A 59 17.04 -10.89 -1.15
C ALA A 59 17.52 -9.48 -1.49
N ARG A 60 17.01 -8.93 -2.60
CA ARG A 60 17.33 -7.55 -3.02
C ARG A 60 16.78 -6.50 -2.05
N GLY A 61 15.67 -6.77 -1.36
CA GLY A 61 15.15 -5.94 -0.28
C GLY A 61 16.12 -5.86 0.90
N ALA A 62 16.70 -6.99 1.32
CA ALA A 62 17.72 -7.01 2.37
C ALA A 62 19.03 -6.32 1.94
N GLU A 63 19.46 -6.50 0.69
CA GLU A 63 20.63 -5.81 0.12
C GLU A 63 20.42 -4.29 0.07
N ALA A 64 19.23 -3.84 -0.34
CA ALA A 64 18.89 -2.42 -0.34
C ALA A 64 18.84 -1.86 1.10
N ALA A 65 18.36 -2.65 2.06
CA ALA A 65 18.37 -2.24 3.47
C ALA A 65 19.79 -2.05 4.01
N GLN A 66 20.71 -2.95 3.73
CA GLN A 66 22.11 -2.79 4.11
C GLN A 66 22.72 -1.53 3.50
N GLN A 67 22.48 -1.28 2.21
CA GLN A 67 22.96 -0.07 1.53
C GLN A 67 22.37 1.22 2.14
N MET A 68 21.09 1.23 2.51
CA MET A 68 20.47 2.38 3.19
C MET A 68 21.06 2.62 4.59
N ILE A 69 21.40 1.54 5.32
CA ILE A 69 22.08 1.63 6.62
C ILE A 69 23.49 2.19 6.44
N ASP A 70 24.25 1.71 5.45
CA ASP A 70 25.60 2.17 5.15
C ASP A 70 25.60 3.64 4.66
N TRP A 71 24.57 4.04 3.92
CA TRP A 71 24.30 5.43 3.55
C TRP A 71 23.78 6.29 4.72
N GLN A 72 23.53 5.65 5.87
CA GLN A 72 23.03 6.27 7.10
C GLN A 72 21.67 6.96 6.88
N ALA A 73 20.71 6.32 6.22
CA ALA A 73 19.36 6.85 6.11
C ALA A 73 18.77 7.17 7.51
N ASP A 74 18.11 8.32 7.65
CA ASP A 74 17.40 8.66 8.89
C ASP A 74 16.04 7.94 8.94
N VAL A 75 15.41 7.76 7.78
CA VAL A 75 14.16 7.04 7.58
C VAL A 75 14.15 6.40 6.19
N VAL A 76 13.48 5.26 6.05
CA VAL A 76 13.27 4.60 4.75
C VAL A 76 11.79 4.57 4.42
N VAL A 77 11.47 4.98 3.19
CA VAL A 77 10.18 4.79 2.54
C VAL A 77 10.23 3.55 1.67
N GLY A 78 9.23 2.70 1.85
CA GLY A 78 9.19 1.39 1.24
C GLY A 78 9.27 0.32 2.32
N HIS A 79 9.62 -0.91 2.00
CA HIS A 79 9.52 -1.41 0.64
C HIS A 79 8.04 -1.46 0.25
N PHE A 80 7.73 -1.29 -1.04
CA PHE A 80 6.34 -1.30 -1.49
C PHE A 80 5.78 -2.72 -1.57
N SER A 81 6.63 -3.68 -1.95
CA SER A 81 6.29 -5.10 -1.91
C SER A 81 6.48 -5.65 -0.51
N SER A 82 5.50 -6.40 -0.03
CA SER A 82 5.59 -7.09 1.26
C SER A 82 6.74 -8.10 1.32
N ASP A 83 7.09 -8.74 0.20
CA ASP A 83 8.21 -9.68 0.11
C ASP A 83 9.56 -9.01 0.38
N ALA A 84 9.77 -7.78 -0.13
CA ALA A 84 10.98 -7.01 0.13
C ALA A 84 10.95 -6.35 1.52
N ALA A 85 9.77 -5.90 1.97
CA ALA A 85 9.64 -5.22 3.25
C ALA A 85 9.94 -6.15 4.44
N ILE A 86 9.47 -7.40 4.40
CA ILE A 86 9.60 -8.33 5.52
C ILE A 86 11.05 -8.79 5.76
N SER A 87 11.88 -8.83 4.70
CA SER A 87 13.31 -9.13 4.83
C SER A 87 14.13 -7.91 5.27
N ALA A 88 13.69 -6.70 4.91
CA ALA A 88 14.37 -5.46 5.23
C ALA A 88 14.07 -4.93 6.64
N ALA A 89 12.83 -5.10 7.11
CA ALA A 89 12.36 -4.61 8.41
C ALA A 89 13.28 -4.96 9.60
N PRO A 90 13.75 -6.21 9.79
CA PRO A 90 14.63 -6.53 10.91
C PRO A 90 15.99 -5.81 10.85
N LEU A 91 16.53 -5.53 9.66
CA LEU A 91 17.79 -4.80 9.50
C LEU A 91 17.64 -3.34 9.91
N TYR A 92 16.58 -2.68 9.45
CA TYR A 92 16.26 -1.32 9.88
C TYR A 92 15.98 -1.24 11.38
N GLN A 93 15.31 -2.25 11.94
CA GLN A 93 15.04 -2.32 13.37
C GLN A 93 16.33 -2.37 14.18
N GLN A 94 17.28 -3.21 13.77
CA GLN A 94 18.60 -3.31 14.42
C GLN A 94 19.40 -2.00 14.30
N ALA A 95 19.25 -1.28 13.18
CA ALA A 95 19.89 0.02 12.96
C ALA A 95 19.14 1.21 13.60
N GLY A 96 17.96 0.99 14.19
CA GLY A 96 17.13 2.06 14.77
C GLY A 96 16.46 2.98 13.73
N ILE A 97 16.37 2.54 12.47
CA ILE A 97 15.80 3.32 11.36
C ILE A 97 14.30 3.02 11.23
N ALA A 98 13.47 4.07 11.12
CA ALA A 98 12.04 3.91 10.86
C ALA A 98 11.80 3.44 9.42
N LEU A 99 10.89 2.48 9.25
CA LEU A 99 10.43 2.01 7.94
C LEU A 99 8.98 2.45 7.71
N LEU A 100 8.75 3.34 6.75
CA LEU A 100 7.43 3.79 6.35
C LEU A 100 6.95 2.99 5.14
N THR A 101 5.94 2.11 5.31
CA THR A 101 5.46 1.23 4.23
C THR A 101 4.20 1.79 3.56
N PRO A 102 4.25 2.20 2.28
CA PRO A 102 3.09 2.77 1.59
C PRO A 102 2.09 1.70 1.10
N ALA A 103 2.56 0.48 0.85
CA ALA A 103 1.77 -0.57 0.19
C ALA A 103 2.01 -2.00 0.70
N ALA A 104 2.96 -2.22 1.61
CA ALA A 104 3.25 -3.57 2.10
C ALA A 104 2.28 -3.99 3.21
N THR A 105 1.37 -4.91 2.90
CA THR A 105 0.21 -5.28 3.74
C THR A 105 0.48 -6.38 4.78
N ILE A 106 1.56 -7.16 4.65
CA ILE A 106 1.80 -8.35 5.49
C ILE A 106 1.80 -8.01 6.97
N ASP A 107 0.88 -8.64 7.71
CA ASP A 107 0.65 -8.43 9.14
C ASP A 107 1.89 -8.43 10.03
N ARG A 108 2.84 -9.33 9.74
CA ARG A 108 4.07 -9.51 10.52
C ARG A 108 4.93 -8.24 10.58
N LEU A 109 4.83 -7.38 9.57
CA LEU A 109 5.62 -6.14 9.50
C LEU A 109 5.43 -5.26 10.75
N THR A 110 4.20 -5.04 11.19
CA THR A 110 3.89 -4.19 12.34
C THR A 110 3.79 -4.98 13.65
N LEU A 111 3.47 -6.28 13.57
CA LEU A 111 3.41 -7.15 14.75
C LEU A 111 4.79 -7.51 15.31
N GLU A 112 5.79 -7.69 14.44
CA GLU A 112 7.13 -8.15 14.83
C GLU A 112 8.17 -7.01 14.86
N HIS A 113 7.91 -5.92 14.12
CA HIS A 113 8.87 -4.83 13.95
C HIS A 113 8.28 -3.47 14.37
N PRO A 114 8.54 -3.03 15.62
CA PRO A 114 7.95 -1.80 16.17
C PRO A 114 8.48 -0.51 15.52
N ASN A 115 9.50 -0.59 14.66
CA ASN A 115 10.00 0.53 13.85
C ASN A 115 9.28 0.67 12.50
N VAL A 116 8.31 -0.21 12.19
CA VAL A 116 7.52 -0.14 10.96
C VAL A 116 6.25 0.68 11.18
N PHE A 117 5.99 1.60 10.27
CA PHE A 117 4.79 2.43 10.24
C PHE A 117 4.12 2.29 8.87
N ARG A 118 2.96 1.64 8.83
CA ARG A 118 2.21 1.34 7.62
C ARG A 118 1.17 2.40 7.34
N PHE A 119 1.11 2.86 6.09
CA PHE A 119 0.12 3.82 5.60
C PHE A 119 -1.07 3.19 4.85
N CYS A 120 -0.94 1.93 4.44
CA CYS A 120 -2.01 1.14 3.82
C CYS A 120 -2.73 0.23 4.84
N PRO A 121 -3.86 -0.39 4.47
CA PRO A 121 -4.46 -1.45 5.27
C PRO A 121 -3.53 -2.66 5.47
N SER A 122 -3.66 -3.31 6.63
CA SER A 122 -3.05 -4.61 6.90
C SER A 122 -3.80 -5.77 6.22
N ASP A 123 -3.18 -6.94 6.08
CA ASP A 123 -3.85 -8.16 5.62
C ASP A 123 -5.04 -8.51 6.53
N ARG A 124 -4.94 -8.34 7.87
CA ARG A 124 -6.09 -8.53 8.78
C ARG A 124 -7.25 -7.61 8.44
N GLN A 125 -6.96 -6.34 8.17
CA GLN A 125 -8.00 -5.36 7.85
C GLN A 125 -8.65 -5.68 6.50
N LEU A 126 -7.85 -5.92 5.46
CA LEU A 126 -8.32 -6.35 4.14
C LEU A 126 -9.18 -7.62 4.23
N ALA A 127 -8.73 -8.63 4.97
CA ALA A 127 -9.49 -9.86 5.18
C ALA A 127 -10.79 -9.61 5.94
N GLY A 128 -10.77 -8.78 6.98
CA GLY A 128 -11.96 -8.37 7.75
C GLY A 128 -13.03 -7.72 6.89
N ASP A 129 -12.61 -6.73 6.10
CA ASP A 129 -13.51 -5.96 5.24
C ASP A 129 -14.04 -6.82 4.08
N LEU A 130 -13.18 -7.65 3.48
CA LEU A 130 -13.58 -8.63 2.46
C LEU A 130 -14.64 -9.58 3.00
N VAL A 131 -14.37 -10.25 4.12
CA VAL A 131 -15.28 -11.28 4.66
C VAL A 131 -16.60 -10.66 5.09
N SER A 132 -16.58 -9.46 5.67
CA SER A 132 -17.79 -8.71 6.02
C SER A 132 -18.64 -8.42 4.77
N TRP A 133 -18.00 -8.03 3.66
CA TRP A 133 -18.69 -7.85 2.39
C TRP A 133 -19.21 -9.17 1.81
N LEU A 134 -18.42 -10.25 1.81
CA LEU A 134 -18.88 -11.56 1.33
C LEU A 134 -20.11 -12.06 2.10
N ALA A 135 -20.15 -11.83 3.42
CA ALA A 135 -21.31 -12.13 4.25
C ALA A 135 -22.54 -11.31 3.84
N SER A 136 -22.39 -10.01 3.55
CA SER A 136 -23.51 -9.17 3.09
C SER A 136 -24.02 -9.56 1.71
N ARG A 137 -23.17 -10.17 0.87
CA ARG A 137 -23.54 -10.76 -0.42
C ARG A 137 -24.22 -12.13 -0.31
N GLN A 138 -24.31 -12.69 0.90
CA GLN A 138 -24.82 -14.04 1.15
C GLN A 138 -24.05 -15.11 0.35
N TRP A 139 -22.72 -15.00 0.31
CA TRP A 139 -21.82 -15.98 -0.31
C TRP A 139 -21.05 -16.78 0.76
N PRO A 140 -21.70 -17.75 1.42
CA PRO A 140 -21.12 -18.44 2.57
C PRO A 140 -19.98 -19.39 2.21
N ARG A 141 -19.90 -19.91 0.97
CA ARG A 141 -18.86 -20.84 0.54
C ARG A 141 -17.84 -20.14 -0.36
N VAL A 142 -16.62 -20.02 0.14
CA VAL A 142 -15.57 -19.21 -0.50
C VAL A 142 -14.39 -20.10 -0.89
N HIS A 143 -14.05 -20.11 -2.18
CA HIS A 143 -12.80 -20.72 -2.62
C HIS A 143 -11.69 -19.69 -2.62
N VAL A 144 -10.64 -19.91 -1.83
CA VAL A 144 -9.50 -18.98 -1.71
C VAL A 144 -8.25 -19.63 -2.32
N GLN A 145 -7.70 -18.96 -3.33
CA GLN A 145 -6.42 -19.29 -3.96
C GLN A 145 -5.45 -18.11 -3.84
N ALA A 146 -4.15 -18.40 -3.81
CA ALA A 146 -3.10 -17.41 -3.88
C ALA A 146 -2.08 -17.71 -4.98
N ASP A 147 -1.32 -16.70 -5.39
CA ASP A 147 -0.06 -16.92 -6.11
C ASP A 147 1.08 -17.35 -5.16
N ASN A 148 2.27 -17.61 -5.70
CA ASN A 148 3.41 -18.10 -4.91
C ASN A 148 4.17 -17.00 -4.15
N SER A 149 3.71 -15.75 -4.15
CA SER A 149 4.37 -14.66 -3.42
C SER A 149 4.10 -14.75 -1.92
N ALA A 150 5.00 -14.22 -1.10
CA ALA A 150 4.78 -14.14 0.34
C ALA A 150 3.53 -13.30 0.66
N HIS A 151 3.30 -12.23 -0.12
CA HIS A 151 2.09 -11.41 -0.04
C HIS A 151 0.81 -12.23 -0.27
N GLY A 152 0.69 -12.91 -1.42
CA GLY A 152 -0.50 -13.69 -1.76
C GLY A 152 -0.78 -14.80 -0.75
N GLN A 153 0.27 -15.53 -0.34
CA GLN A 153 0.15 -16.61 0.63
C GLN A 153 -0.27 -16.11 2.02
N ALA A 154 0.33 -15.03 2.52
CA ALA A 154 -0.02 -14.44 3.81
C ALA A 154 -1.48 -13.94 3.83
N LEU A 155 -1.89 -13.23 2.78
CA LEU A 155 -3.25 -12.70 2.68
C LEU A 155 -4.30 -13.83 2.57
N ALA A 156 -4.02 -14.90 1.82
CA ALA A 156 -4.93 -16.07 1.77
C ALA A 156 -5.06 -16.78 3.13
N VAL A 157 -4.00 -16.82 3.94
CA VAL A 157 -4.07 -17.32 5.32
C VAL A 157 -4.94 -16.40 6.19
N ALA A 158 -4.73 -15.08 6.11
CA ALA A 158 -5.53 -14.10 6.84
C ALA A 158 -7.03 -14.21 6.48
N ILE A 159 -7.36 -14.27 5.19
CA ILE A 159 -8.73 -14.46 4.70
C ILE A 159 -9.32 -15.75 5.26
N GLY A 160 -8.60 -16.88 5.19
CA GLY A 160 -9.05 -18.15 5.74
C GLY A 160 -9.36 -18.10 7.24
N ALA A 161 -8.51 -17.43 8.03
CA ALA A 161 -8.72 -17.27 9.46
C ALA A 161 -9.94 -16.40 9.78
N VAL A 162 -10.18 -15.33 9.01
CA VAL A 162 -11.35 -14.45 9.19
C VAL A 162 -12.64 -15.13 8.73
N LEU A 163 -12.64 -15.87 7.62
CA LEU A 163 -13.78 -16.68 7.17
C LEU A 163 -14.26 -17.63 8.29
N ALA A 164 -13.33 -18.37 8.91
CA ALA A 164 -13.65 -19.28 9.99
C ALA A 164 -14.27 -18.58 11.21
N ARG A 165 -13.74 -17.40 11.59
CA ARG A 165 -14.30 -16.59 12.68
C ARG A 165 -15.68 -16.02 12.38
N ALA A 166 -15.95 -15.70 11.12
CA ALA A 166 -17.23 -15.16 10.66
C ALA A 166 -18.28 -16.24 10.37
N GLY A 167 -17.94 -17.53 10.49
CA GLY A 167 -18.85 -18.63 10.19
C GLY A 167 -19.06 -18.87 8.69
N LEU A 168 -18.20 -18.32 7.82
CA LEU A 168 -18.18 -18.62 6.39
C LEU A 168 -17.27 -19.82 6.11
N GLN A 169 -17.64 -20.65 5.16
CA GLN A 169 -16.95 -21.88 4.83
C GLN A 169 -15.91 -21.67 3.73
N ARG A 170 -14.64 -21.94 4.03
CA ARG A 170 -13.62 -22.11 2.99
C ARG A 170 -13.80 -23.47 2.31
N VAL A 171 -13.92 -23.49 0.99
CA VAL A 171 -14.04 -24.73 0.19
C VAL A 171 -12.82 -24.94 -0.70
N ASN A 172 -12.38 -26.19 -0.82
CA ASN A 172 -11.22 -26.56 -1.64
C ASN A 172 -11.58 -26.63 -3.13
N GLU A 173 -12.74 -27.18 -3.45
CA GLU A 173 -13.23 -27.31 -4.82
C GLU A 173 -13.96 -26.04 -5.24
N ARG A 174 -13.60 -25.48 -6.40
CA ARG A 174 -14.21 -24.25 -6.92
C ARG A 174 -15.68 -24.44 -7.25
N GLU A 175 -16.05 -25.66 -7.62
CA GLU A 175 -17.39 -26.09 -7.99
C GLU A 175 -18.36 -25.97 -6.81
N CYS A 176 -17.85 -26.13 -5.58
CA CYS A 176 -18.61 -25.98 -4.35
C CYS A 176 -18.72 -24.53 -3.85
N ALA A 177 -18.05 -23.56 -4.52
CA ALA A 177 -17.97 -22.18 -4.07
C ALA A 177 -19.08 -21.31 -4.66
N ASP A 178 -19.60 -20.41 -3.83
CA ASP A 178 -20.47 -19.29 -4.23
C ASP A 178 -19.63 -18.17 -4.87
N VAL A 179 -18.38 -18.01 -4.40
CA VAL A 179 -17.42 -16.99 -4.84
C VAL A 179 -15.99 -17.50 -4.78
N GLU A 180 -15.19 -17.08 -5.76
CA GLU A 180 -13.74 -17.30 -5.81
C GLU A 180 -13.02 -16.04 -5.32
N VAL A 181 -11.96 -16.20 -4.54
CA VAL A 181 -11.05 -15.14 -4.11
C VAL A 181 -9.64 -15.51 -4.54
N PHE A 182 -8.97 -14.60 -5.24
CA PHE A 182 -7.58 -14.76 -5.66
C PHE A 182 -6.69 -13.69 -5.01
N ALA A 183 -5.79 -14.11 -4.13
CA ALA A 183 -4.81 -13.27 -3.46
C ALA A 183 -3.47 -13.31 -4.19
N GLY A 184 -3.06 -12.20 -4.78
CA GLY A 184 -1.80 -12.18 -5.53
C GLY A 184 -1.47 -10.84 -6.16
N ARG A 185 -0.27 -10.79 -6.73
CA ARG A 185 0.26 -9.60 -7.40
C ARG A 185 -0.52 -9.27 -8.66
N LEU A 186 -0.37 -8.04 -9.17
CA LEU A 186 -1.09 -7.54 -10.34
C LEU A 186 -1.06 -8.50 -11.55
N LYS A 187 0.13 -8.97 -11.92
CA LYS A 187 0.31 -9.84 -13.10
C LYS A 187 -0.44 -11.16 -12.96
N THR A 188 -0.22 -11.86 -11.85
CA THR A 188 -0.83 -13.17 -11.57
C THR A 188 -2.34 -13.05 -11.37
N SER A 189 -2.80 -11.97 -10.74
CA SER A 189 -4.23 -11.65 -10.60
C SER A 189 -4.90 -11.42 -11.95
N ARG A 190 -4.26 -10.67 -12.85
CA ARG A 190 -4.75 -10.48 -14.23
C ARG A 190 -4.81 -11.79 -15.01
N GLU A 191 -3.73 -12.56 -14.98
CA GLU A 191 -3.65 -13.86 -15.66
C GLU A 191 -4.71 -14.84 -15.13
N HIS A 192 -4.91 -14.87 -13.81
CA HIS A 192 -5.95 -15.68 -13.18
C HIS A 192 -7.34 -15.26 -13.64
N TRP A 193 -7.69 -13.98 -13.56
CA TRP A 193 -8.98 -13.47 -14.02
C TRP A 193 -9.22 -13.79 -15.50
N GLN A 194 -8.26 -13.52 -16.37
CA GLN A 194 -8.35 -13.82 -17.81
C GLN A 194 -8.58 -15.31 -18.06
N ALA A 195 -7.84 -16.18 -17.37
CA ALA A 195 -8.01 -17.63 -17.50
C ALA A 195 -9.42 -18.08 -17.05
N ARG A 196 -9.97 -17.52 -15.96
CA ARG A 196 -11.34 -17.84 -15.51
C ARG A 196 -12.39 -17.43 -16.53
N ARG A 197 -12.27 -16.24 -17.11
CA ARG A 197 -13.21 -15.74 -18.12
C ARG A 197 -13.07 -16.47 -19.46
N LEU A 198 -11.86 -16.78 -19.89
CA LEU A 198 -11.60 -17.59 -21.09
C LEU A 198 -12.19 -19.01 -20.97
N ALA A 199 -12.16 -19.59 -19.76
CA ALA A 199 -12.80 -20.88 -19.47
C ALA A 199 -14.34 -20.81 -19.34
N GLY A 200 -14.95 -19.64 -19.59
CA GLY A 200 -16.41 -19.46 -19.54
C GLY A 200 -17.00 -19.32 -18.14
N SER A 201 -16.18 -19.14 -17.10
CA SER A 201 -16.69 -18.99 -15.72
C SER A 201 -17.40 -17.65 -15.55
N THR A 202 -18.67 -17.72 -15.14
CA THR A 202 -19.47 -16.55 -14.72
C THR A 202 -19.50 -16.36 -13.20
N ARG A 203 -18.88 -17.27 -12.43
CA ARG A 203 -18.87 -17.21 -10.96
C ARG A 203 -18.26 -15.89 -10.48
N PRO A 204 -18.82 -15.29 -9.41
CA PRO A 204 -18.19 -14.18 -8.70
C PRO A 204 -16.72 -14.46 -8.40
N LEU A 205 -15.86 -13.51 -8.77
CA LEU A 205 -14.42 -13.54 -8.53
C LEU A 205 -14.03 -12.23 -7.87
N VAL A 206 -13.34 -12.32 -6.74
CA VAL A 206 -12.72 -11.20 -6.05
C VAL A 206 -11.21 -11.30 -6.17
N LEU A 207 -10.56 -10.26 -6.67
CA LEU A 207 -9.11 -10.10 -6.65
C LEU A 207 -8.71 -9.19 -5.48
N THR A 208 -7.50 -9.35 -4.95
CA THR A 208 -7.01 -8.53 -3.84
C THR A 208 -6.29 -7.26 -4.30
N ASP A 209 -5.69 -6.55 -3.35
CA ASP A 209 -5.26 -5.16 -3.39
C ASP A 209 -4.31 -4.81 -4.54
N ASP A 210 -3.37 -5.68 -4.88
CA ASP A 210 -2.45 -5.46 -6.00
C ASP A 210 -3.16 -5.48 -7.38
N ALA A 211 -4.34 -6.09 -7.46
CA ALA A 211 -5.18 -6.05 -8.66
C ALA A 211 -5.96 -4.74 -8.79
N ALA A 212 -5.97 -3.87 -7.77
CA ALA A 212 -6.69 -2.61 -7.76
C ALA A 212 -5.94 -1.53 -8.57
N SER A 213 -5.76 -1.83 -9.86
CA SER A 213 -4.86 -1.14 -10.76
C SER A 213 -5.51 -0.92 -12.12
N PRO A 214 -5.28 0.23 -12.78
CA PRO A 214 -5.76 0.45 -14.15
C PRO A 214 -5.14 -0.53 -15.17
N TYR A 215 -4.08 -1.27 -14.78
CA TYR A 215 -3.41 -2.26 -15.61
C TYR A 215 -3.97 -3.68 -15.45
N LEU A 216 -4.99 -3.87 -14.62
CA LEU A 216 -5.69 -5.15 -14.49
C LEU A 216 -6.35 -5.54 -15.81
N GLY A 217 -6.99 -4.59 -16.48
CA GLY A 217 -7.72 -4.80 -17.74
C GLY A 217 -9.10 -4.15 -17.70
N VAL A 218 -9.97 -4.56 -18.61
CA VAL A 218 -11.37 -4.13 -18.68
C VAL A 218 -12.28 -5.34 -18.86
N ALA A 219 -13.47 -5.30 -18.28
CA ALA A 219 -14.49 -6.32 -18.45
C ALA A 219 -15.58 -5.85 -19.42
N SER A 220 -16.29 -6.79 -20.06
CA SER A 220 -17.43 -6.42 -20.90
C SER A 220 -18.56 -5.79 -20.08
N GLN A 221 -19.42 -4.97 -20.70
CA GLN A 221 -20.56 -4.33 -20.01
C GLN A 221 -21.54 -5.35 -19.38
N HIS A 222 -21.54 -6.59 -19.89
CA HIS A 222 -22.39 -7.67 -19.38
C HIS A 222 -21.73 -8.47 -18.24
N GLU A 223 -20.41 -8.37 -18.07
CA GLU A 223 -19.70 -9.01 -16.97
C GLU A 223 -19.83 -8.15 -15.70
N ARG A 224 -20.53 -8.68 -14.70
CA ARG A 224 -20.79 -7.98 -13.42
C ARG A 224 -20.33 -8.79 -12.20
N THR A 225 -19.44 -9.74 -12.42
CA THR A 225 -19.05 -10.73 -11.41
C THR A 225 -17.56 -10.68 -11.09
N THR A 226 -16.85 -9.64 -11.51
CA THR A 226 -15.45 -9.40 -11.14
C THR A 226 -15.35 -8.20 -10.21
N PHE A 227 -14.83 -8.46 -9.02
CA PHE A 227 -14.65 -7.48 -7.96
C PHE A 227 -13.17 -7.39 -7.60
N VAL A 228 -12.77 -6.27 -7.04
CA VAL A 228 -11.45 -6.09 -6.45
C VAL A 228 -11.61 -5.45 -5.07
N ILE A 229 -10.90 -5.93 -4.07
CA ILE A 229 -10.73 -5.25 -2.77
C ILE A 229 -9.30 -4.75 -2.64
N GLY A 230 -9.08 -3.60 -2.01
CA GLY A 230 -7.77 -2.94 -1.92
C GLY A 230 -7.87 -1.62 -1.20
N PHE A 231 -6.95 -0.67 -1.47
CA PHE A 231 -6.87 0.58 -0.69
C PHE A 231 -7.94 1.61 -1.09
N GLY A 232 -8.56 2.22 -0.09
CA GLY A 232 -9.61 3.21 -0.24
C GLY A 232 -9.20 4.58 0.29
N GLY A 233 -10.13 5.53 0.20
CA GLY A 233 -10.08 6.78 0.93
C GLY A 233 -11.44 7.03 1.59
N PRO A 234 -11.59 8.07 2.41
CA PRO A 234 -12.89 8.44 2.97
C PRO A 234 -13.92 8.66 1.84
N ASP A 235 -15.19 8.37 2.12
CA ASP A 235 -16.29 8.46 1.14
C ASP A 235 -16.68 9.90 0.75
N SER A 236 -15.94 10.91 1.20
CA SER A 236 -16.16 12.29 0.79
C SER A 236 -15.66 12.53 -0.63
N THR A 237 -16.60 12.54 -1.57
CA THR A 237 -16.48 12.93 -2.99
C THR A 237 -16.07 14.40 -3.21
N ALA A 238 -15.55 15.10 -2.19
CA ALA A 238 -15.50 16.57 -2.17
C ALA A 238 -14.15 17.21 -1.77
N GLN A 239 -13.09 16.44 -1.53
CA GLN A 239 -11.74 17.02 -1.52
C GLN A 239 -11.01 16.65 -2.80
N VAL A 240 -11.36 17.35 -3.88
CA VAL A 240 -10.38 17.66 -4.93
C VAL A 240 -9.30 18.51 -4.27
N CYS A 241 -8.40 17.87 -3.54
CA CYS A 241 -7.23 18.54 -2.99
C CYS A 241 -6.43 19.11 -4.16
N GLN A 242 -5.83 20.28 -3.98
CA GLN A 242 -4.95 20.92 -4.96
C GLN A 242 -3.93 19.92 -5.54
N ALA A 243 -3.45 18.97 -4.73
CA ALA A 243 -2.57 17.90 -5.16
C ALA A 243 -3.16 17.00 -6.26
N SER A 244 -4.44 16.61 -6.18
CA SER A 244 -5.11 15.79 -7.20
C SER A 244 -5.33 16.56 -8.51
N ALA A 245 -5.62 17.86 -8.43
CA ALA A 245 -5.69 18.72 -9.61
C ALA A 245 -4.31 18.86 -10.27
N LEU A 246 -3.27 19.09 -9.47
CA LEU A 246 -1.89 19.17 -9.95
C LEU A 246 -1.40 17.86 -10.55
N HIS A 247 -1.73 16.71 -9.96
CA HIS A 247 -1.43 15.40 -10.52
C HIS A 247 -1.99 15.26 -11.95
N ARG A 248 -3.27 15.60 -12.14
CA ARG A 248 -3.90 15.55 -13.46
C ARG A 248 -3.24 16.51 -14.46
N ALA A 249 -2.90 17.72 -14.01
CA ALA A 249 -2.20 18.69 -14.85
C ALA A 249 -0.80 18.23 -15.27
N LEU A 250 -0.03 17.60 -14.36
CA LEU A 250 1.34 17.16 -14.64
C LEU A 250 1.40 15.86 -15.46
N PHE A 251 0.44 14.95 -15.27
CA PHE A 251 0.54 13.58 -15.79
C PHE A 251 -0.56 13.18 -16.76
N ALA A 252 -1.55 14.04 -17.02
CA ALA A 252 -2.73 13.74 -17.83
C ALA A 252 -3.40 12.40 -17.44
N ALA A 253 -3.42 12.10 -16.14
CA ALA A 253 -3.91 10.86 -15.57
C ALA A 253 -4.55 11.10 -14.20
N GLU A 254 -5.53 10.28 -13.85
CA GLU A 254 -6.13 10.30 -12.51
C GLU A 254 -5.14 9.80 -11.44
N PRO A 255 -5.16 10.37 -10.22
CA PRO A 255 -4.40 9.82 -9.11
C PRO A 255 -4.96 8.44 -8.74
N HIS A 256 -4.10 7.42 -8.83
CA HIS A 256 -4.49 6.03 -8.58
C HIS A 256 -4.25 5.60 -7.13
N ILE A 257 -4.54 4.33 -6.85
CA ILE A 257 -4.76 3.77 -5.52
C ILE A 257 -3.65 3.93 -4.48
N TYR A 258 -2.40 4.12 -4.91
CA TYR A 258 -1.25 4.30 -4.01
C TYR A 258 -0.82 5.77 -3.86
N PHE A 259 -1.46 6.68 -4.62
CA PHE A 259 -1.06 8.09 -4.67
C PHE A 259 -1.36 8.78 -3.35
N ARG A 260 -2.51 8.47 -2.73
CA ARG A 260 -2.94 9.08 -1.48
C ARG A 260 -2.01 8.71 -0.33
N GLU A 261 -1.69 7.43 -0.17
CA GLU A 261 -0.85 6.89 0.90
C GLU A 261 0.58 7.43 0.75
N SER A 262 1.09 7.47 -0.49
CA SER A 262 2.37 8.09 -0.80
C SER A 262 2.39 9.59 -0.45
N LEU A 263 1.33 10.32 -0.78
CA LEU A 263 1.24 11.75 -0.52
C LEU A 263 1.07 12.08 0.97
N LEU A 264 0.27 11.30 1.71
CA LEU A 264 0.18 11.38 3.17
C LEU A 264 1.55 11.19 3.82
N MET A 265 2.29 10.19 3.38
CA MET A 265 3.64 9.92 3.85
C MET A 265 4.59 11.09 3.57
N LEU A 266 4.46 11.73 2.40
CA LEU A 266 5.28 12.90 2.05
C LEU A 266 4.94 14.12 2.91
N TYR A 267 3.69 14.30 3.34
CA TYR A 267 3.34 15.32 4.35
C TYR A 267 3.98 15.02 5.70
N VAL A 268 3.94 13.75 6.15
CA VAL A 268 4.60 13.33 7.40
C VAL A 268 6.11 13.56 7.34
N LEU A 269 6.77 13.18 6.25
CA LEU A 269 8.21 13.40 6.06
C LEU A 269 8.60 14.87 6.04
N ALA A 270 7.76 15.73 5.46
CA ALA A 270 7.97 17.17 5.47
C ALA A 270 7.94 17.74 6.89
N GLU A 271 6.96 17.33 7.69
CA GLU A 271 6.83 17.77 9.10
C GLU A 271 8.02 17.28 9.94
N LEU A 272 8.46 16.03 9.74
CA LEU A 272 9.66 15.49 10.39
C LEU A 272 10.94 16.23 9.98
N GLY A 273 11.04 16.66 8.71
CA GLY A 273 12.19 17.41 8.20
C GLY A 273 12.26 18.88 8.64
N ASP A 274 11.14 19.46 9.05
CA ASP A 274 11.05 20.84 9.56
C ASP A 274 11.23 20.95 11.08
N GLY A 275 11.16 19.82 11.81
CA GLY A 275 11.36 19.77 13.25
C GLY A 275 12.71 20.35 13.72
N ASN A 276 12.66 21.21 14.74
CA ASN A 276 13.83 21.84 15.36
C ASN A 276 14.70 20.80 16.08
N GLY A 277 15.55 20.09 15.34
CA GLY A 277 16.43 19.04 15.84
C GLY A 277 15.69 17.76 16.25
N TYR A 278 16.31 16.60 16.02
CA TYR A 278 15.80 15.31 16.51
C TYR A 278 15.90 15.26 18.05
N ALA A 279 15.01 15.97 18.76
CA ALA A 279 14.96 15.95 20.22
C ALA A 279 14.68 14.53 20.76
N GLU A 280 14.11 13.67 19.92
CA GLU A 280 13.90 12.26 20.15
C GLU A 280 14.10 11.47 18.84
N PRO A 281 14.38 10.16 18.89
CA PRO A 281 14.49 9.31 17.70
C PRO A 281 13.23 9.35 16.83
N LEU A 282 13.39 9.34 15.50
CA LEU A 282 12.25 9.39 14.56
C LEU A 282 11.15 8.33 14.79
N PRO A 283 11.46 7.06 15.13
CA PRO A 283 10.42 6.10 15.50
C PRO A 283 9.55 6.55 16.69
N ASP A 284 10.11 7.26 17.66
CA ASP A 284 9.35 7.75 18.81
C ASP A 284 8.46 8.94 18.45
N GLN A 285 8.95 9.85 17.60
CA GLN A 285 8.13 10.93 17.03
C GLN A 285 6.93 10.37 16.28
N LEU A 286 7.14 9.38 15.42
CA LEU A 286 6.07 8.75 14.65
C LEU A 286 4.99 8.08 15.53
N ARG A 287 5.36 7.53 16.68
CA ARG A 287 4.40 6.91 17.61
C ARG A 287 3.54 7.92 18.38
N ARG A 288 4.10 9.10 18.68
CA ARG A 288 3.48 10.08 19.59
C ARG A 288 2.76 11.21 18.86
N THR A 289 3.24 11.56 17.67
CA THR A 289 2.76 12.71 16.92
C THR A 289 1.47 12.40 16.18
N ILE A 290 0.55 13.35 16.22
CA ILE A 290 -0.64 13.40 15.37
C ILE A 290 -0.33 14.41 14.26
N PHE A 291 -0.15 13.92 13.04
CA PHE A 291 0.18 14.74 11.87
C PHE A 291 -1.11 15.22 11.22
N ASN A 292 -1.27 16.54 11.11
CA ASN A 292 -2.45 17.15 10.48
C ASN A 292 -2.14 17.47 9.02
N THR A 293 -2.66 16.66 8.10
CA THR A 293 -2.39 16.84 6.67
C THR A 293 -3.63 17.35 5.92
N PRO A 294 -3.46 17.98 4.73
CA PRO A 294 -4.59 18.34 3.87
C PRO A 294 -5.45 17.14 3.39
N LEU A 295 -4.98 15.91 3.56
CA LEU A 295 -5.67 14.67 3.16
C LEU A 295 -6.32 13.94 4.36
N GLY A 296 -6.27 14.55 5.55
CA GLY A 296 -6.75 14.00 6.81
C GLY A 296 -5.64 13.84 7.84
N VAL A 297 -6.05 13.42 9.04
CA VAL A 297 -5.14 13.16 10.16
C VAL A 297 -4.38 11.84 9.91
N VAL A 298 -3.09 11.86 10.18
CA VAL A 298 -2.25 10.66 10.26
C VAL A 298 -1.78 10.48 11.70
N SER A 299 -2.10 9.31 12.25
CA SER A 299 -1.56 8.84 13.51
C SER A 299 -1.50 7.31 13.46
N PHE A 300 -0.64 6.73 14.27
CA PHE A 300 -0.37 5.30 14.26
C PHE A 300 -0.85 4.63 15.54
N ASP A 301 -1.33 3.40 15.40
CA ASP A 301 -1.60 2.49 16.50
C ASP A 301 -0.79 1.23 16.29
N GLN A 302 0.21 0.97 17.14
CA GLN A 302 1.14 -0.16 16.96
C GLN A 302 1.72 -0.23 15.53
N GLY A 303 2.07 0.93 14.97
CA GLY A 303 2.59 1.05 13.61
C GLY A 303 1.54 1.05 12.49
N GLU A 304 0.26 0.79 12.75
CA GLU A 304 -0.81 0.84 11.73
C GLU A 304 -1.42 2.24 11.64
N CYS A 305 -1.50 2.83 10.44
CA CYS A 305 -2.14 4.13 10.27
C CYS A 305 -3.66 4.03 10.51
N ARG A 306 -4.18 4.85 11.44
CA ARG A 306 -5.61 4.87 11.79
C ARG A 306 -6.53 5.33 10.66
N SER A 307 -6.00 6.01 9.65
CA SER A 307 -6.74 6.53 8.49
C SER A 307 -6.45 5.75 7.20
N ALA A 308 -5.99 4.51 7.33
CA ALA A 308 -5.94 3.54 6.25
C ALA A 308 -7.33 2.92 6.04
N PHE A 309 -7.83 2.97 4.80
CA PHE A 309 -9.15 2.47 4.42
C PHE A 309 -9.02 1.38 3.36
N THR A 310 -9.98 0.47 3.35
CA THR A 310 -10.19 -0.43 2.21
C THR A 310 -11.34 0.08 1.35
N ARG A 311 -11.40 -0.36 0.10
CA ARG A 311 -12.54 -0.12 -0.79
C ARG A 311 -12.72 -1.30 -1.73
N LEU A 312 -13.95 -1.49 -2.18
CA LEU A 312 -14.32 -2.45 -3.21
C LEU A 312 -14.55 -1.77 -4.54
N TRP A 313 -14.15 -2.43 -5.62
CA TRP A 313 -14.37 -1.99 -7.00
C TRP A 313 -15.04 -3.10 -7.81
N ASN A 314 -15.83 -2.67 -8.78
CA ASN A 314 -16.28 -3.50 -9.89
C ASN A 314 -15.33 -3.30 -11.08
N LEU A 315 -15.00 -4.38 -11.77
CA LEU A 315 -14.32 -4.29 -13.07
C LEU A 315 -15.36 -4.13 -14.19
N GLY A 316 -15.26 -3.07 -14.97
CA GLY A 316 -16.17 -2.76 -16.08
C GLY A 316 -15.45 -2.35 -17.37
N PRO A 317 -16.18 -1.81 -18.37
CA PRO A 317 -15.62 -1.48 -19.68
C PRO A 317 -14.64 -0.31 -19.65
N ALA A 318 -14.70 0.53 -18.62
CA ALA A 318 -13.75 1.62 -18.37
C ALA A 318 -12.66 1.24 -17.34
N GLY A 319 -12.57 -0.04 -16.95
CA GLY A 319 -11.69 -0.50 -15.88
C GLY A 319 -12.39 -0.52 -14.52
N LEU A 320 -11.64 -0.28 -13.45
CA LEU A 320 -12.16 -0.33 -12.08
C LEU A 320 -13.02 0.91 -11.77
N CYS A 321 -14.24 0.66 -11.29
CA CYS A 321 -15.13 1.67 -10.72
C CYS A 321 -15.52 1.29 -9.29
N PRO A 322 -15.76 2.27 -8.38
CA PRO A 322 -16.21 1.96 -7.03
C PRO A 322 -17.45 1.06 -7.04
N ALA A 323 -17.44 0.02 -6.20
CA ALA A 323 -18.62 -0.82 -6.02
C ALA A 323 -19.68 -0.06 -5.21
N ILE A 324 -20.94 -0.19 -5.64
CA ILE A 324 -22.13 0.33 -4.93
C ILE A 324 -22.54 -0.70 -3.88
#